data_AF-A0A3D3HTA9-F1
#
_entry.id   AF-A0A3D3HTA9-F1
#
_cell.length_a   1.000
_cell.length_b   1.000
_cell.length_c   1.000
_cell.angle_alpha   90.00
_cell.angle_beta   90.00
_cell.angle_gamma   90.00
#
_symmetry.space_group_name_H-M   'P 1'
#
loop_
_entity.id
_entity.type
_entity.pdbx_description
1 polymer ?
#
loop_
_entity_poly.entity_id
_entity_poly.type
_entity_poly.pdbx_seq_one_letter_code
_entity_poly.pdbx_strand_id
1 'polypeptide(L)' 'MSDGKFQLVRYKSHCSIYRGFNVYKLPRNKIRKVTQYRVTMGDDSYGMFDALAEALGFIDGLYGDK' A
#
# COMPACT_ATOMS: atom_id res chain seq x y z
N MET A 1 0.57 10.74 21.73
CA MET A 1 -0.29 10.41 20.59
C MET A 1 -0.38 8.90 20.57
N SER A 2 -1.57 8.33 20.54
CA SER A 2 -1.74 6.88 20.68
C SER A 2 -1.01 6.16 19.53
N ASP A 3 0.05 5.43 19.86
CA ASP A 3 0.79 4.47 19.02
C ASP A 3 -0.12 3.30 18.61
N GLY A 4 -1.24 3.60 17.96
CA GLY A 4 -2.11 2.62 17.35
C GLY A 4 -1.36 2.04 16.16
N LYS A 5 -0.67 0.92 16.37
CA LYS A 5 -0.06 0.16 15.26
C LYS A 5 -1.18 -0.23 14.29
N PHE A 6 -1.23 0.43 13.13
CA PHE A 6 -2.17 0.08 12.08
C PHE A 6 -1.83 -1.29 11.52
N GLN A 7 -2.84 -2.16 11.39
CA GLN A 7 -2.65 -3.50 10.89
C GLN A 7 -2.85 -3.54 9.37
N LEU A 8 -1.90 -4.17 8.67
CA LEU A 8 -2.10 -4.56 7.27
C LEU A 8 -2.93 -5.85 7.23
N VAL A 9 -4.17 -5.76 6.76
CA VAL A 9 -5.09 -6.90 6.69
C VAL A 9 -5.15 -7.42 5.27
N ARG A 10 -4.73 -8.67 5.04
CA ARG A 10 -4.84 -9.32 3.73
C ARG A 10 -6.26 -9.83 3.52
N TYR A 11 -6.93 -9.42 2.45
CA TYR A 11 -8.29 -9.91 2.13
C TYR A 11 -8.35 -10.71 0.82
N LYS A 12 -7.39 -10.51 -0.09
CA LYS A 12 -7.21 -11.33 -1.31
C LYS A 12 -5.74 -11.67 -1.50
N SER A 13 -5.44 -12.65 -2.36
CA SER A 13 -4.06 -13.08 -2.65
C SER A 13 -3.14 -11.93 -3.05
N HIS A 14 -3.65 -10.93 -3.77
CA HIS A 14 -2.88 -9.79 -4.27
C HIS A 14 -3.37 -8.44 -3.72
N CYS A 15 -4.22 -8.44 -2.70
CA CYS A 15 -4.71 -7.20 -2.13
C CYS A 15 -4.84 -7.26 -0.61
N SER A 16 -4.35 -6.19 0.01
CA SER A 16 -4.44 -5.96 1.44
C SER A 16 -5.06 -4.59 1.69
N ILE A 17 -5.63 -4.40 2.88
CA ILE A 17 -6.18 -3.13 3.34
C ILE A 17 -5.26 -2.58 4.44
N TYR A 18 -4.95 -1.29 4.35
CA TYR A 18 -4.19 -0.54 5.35
C TYR A 18 -4.79 0.84 5.52
N ARG A 19 -5.25 1.19 6.73
CA ARG A 19 -5.88 2.49 7.05
C ARG A 19 -7.02 2.89 6.08
N GLY A 20 -7.78 1.91 5.59
CA GLY A 20 -8.86 2.13 4.62
C GLY A 20 -8.42 2.16 3.15
N PHE A 21 -7.11 2.14 2.85
CA PHE A 21 -6.58 2.04 1.50
C PHE A 21 -6.45 0.58 1.07
N ASN A 22 -6.74 0.32 -0.20
CA ASN A 22 -6.41 -0.93 -0.86
C ASN A 22 -4.97 -0.86 -1.40
N VAL A 23 -4.14 -1.81 -0.98
CA VAL A 23 -2.75 -2.00 -1.41
C VAL A 23 -2.68 -3.25 -2.28
N TYR A 24 -2.60 -3.05 -3.60
CA TYR A 24 -2.54 -4.13 -4.59
C TYR A 24 -1.09 -4.52 -4.87
N LYS A 25 -0.73 -5.76 -4.60
CA LYS A 25 0.54 -6.36 -5.03
C LYS A 25 0.43 -6.75 -6.51
N LEU A 26 1.07 -5.98 -7.37
CA LEU A 26 1.08 -6.22 -8.80
C LEU A 26 2.03 -7.38 -9.16
N PRO A 27 1.68 -8.17 -10.18
CA PRO A 27 2.57 -9.23 -10.66
C PRO A 27 3.90 -8.61 -11.12
N ARG A 28 4.97 -9.36 -10.88
CA ARG A 28 6.33 -8.95 -11.25
C ARG A 28 6.38 -8.66 -12.75
N ASN A 29 6.77 -7.44 -13.11
CA ASN A 29 6.93 -7.07 -14.51
C ASN A 29 8.09 -7.89 -15.11
N LYS A 30 7.86 -8.58 -16.25
CA LYS A 30 8.86 -9.42 -16.93
C LYS A 30 10.12 -8.64 -17.33
N ILE A 31 9.98 -7.34 -17.56
CA ILE A 31 11.07 -6.44 -17.97
C ILE A 31 11.77 -5.86 -16.74
N ARG A 32 11.01 -5.19 -15.85
CA ARG A 32 11.59 -4.45 -14.71
C ARG A 32 11.92 -5.33 -13.51
N LYS A 33 11.50 -6.60 -13.47
CA LYS A 33 11.82 -7.57 -12.41
C LYS A 33 11.56 -7.09 -10.96
N VAL A 34 10.80 -6.01 -10.78
CA VAL A 34 10.39 -5.46 -9.49
C VAL A 34 8.93 -5.82 -9.23
N THR A 35 8.61 -6.09 -7.96
CA THR A 35 7.23 -6.25 -7.50
C THR A 35 6.72 -4.88 -7.10
N GLN A 36 5.64 -4.42 -7.72
CA GLN A 36 5.10 -3.10 -7.46
C GLN A 36 3.83 -3.17 -6.63
N TYR A 37 3.57 -2.12 -5.87
CA TYR A 37 2.42 -1.98 -5.00
C TYR A 37 1.62 -0.75 -5.43
N ARG A 38 0.36 -0.94 -5.81
CA ARG A 38 -0.54 0.16 -6.15
C ARG A 38 -1.41 0.50 -4.96
N VAL A 39 -1.49 1.78 -4.61
CA VAL A 39 -2.36 2.29 -3.54
C VAL A 39 -3.60 2.93 -4.16
N THR A 40 -4.77 2.55 -3.66
CA THR A 40 -6.07 3.08 -4.12
C THR A 40 -7.04 3.25 -2.96
N MET A 41 -8.01 4.15 -3.09
CA MET A 41 -9.14 4.31 -2.17
C MET A 41 -10.39 4.59 -2.99
N GLY A 42 -11.38 3.70 -2.92
CA GLY A 42 -12.49 3.73 -3.88
C GLY A 42 -11.99 3.59 -5.32
N ASP A 43 -12.37 4.54 -6.18
CA ASP A 43 -11.97 4.59 -7.58
C ASP A 43 -10.65 5.37 -7.81
N ASP A 44 -10.15 6.05 -6.77
CA ASP A 44 -8.98 6.90 -6.86
C ASP A 44 -7.66 6.13 -6.69
N SER A 45 -6.67 6.49 -7.50
CA SER A 45 -5.33 5.88 -7.51
C SER A 45 -4.30 6.88 -7.02
N TYR A 46 -3.56 6.51 -5.97
CA TYR A 46 -2.63 7.41 -5.27
C TYR A 46 -1.16 7.19 -5.64
N GLY A 47 -0.86 6.14 -6.41
CA GLY A 47 0.47 5.90 -6.93
C GLY A 47 0.84 4.43 -7.00
N MET A 48 2.06 4.19 -7.46
CA MET A 48 2.67 2.89 -7.55
C MET A 48 4.07 2.94 -6.95
N PHE A 49 4.37 1.98 -6.08
CA PHE A 49 5.58 1.95 -5.25
C PHE A 49 6.35 0.66 -5.52
N ASP A 50 7.68 0.70 -5.43
CA ASP A 50 8.53 -0.46 -5.71
C ASP A 50 8.71 -1.35 -4.48
N ALA A 51 8.29 -0.89 -3.30
CA ALA A 51 8.26 -1.66 -2.06
C ALA A 51 6.94 -1.47 -1.28
N LEU A 52 6.55 -2.50 -0.53
CA LEU A 52 5.37 -2.42 0.35
C LEU A 52 5.58 -1.37 1.44
N ALA A 53 6.78 -1.30 2.03
CA ALA A 53 7.10 -0.34 3.08
C ALA A 53 6.95 1.12 2.59
N GLU A 54 7.33 1.41 1.33
CA GLU A 54 7.13 2.73 0.73
C GLU A 54 5.65 3.06 0.55
N ALA A 55 4.84 2.09 0.10
CA ALA A 55 3.40 2.28 -0.02
C ALA A 55 2.73 2.57 1.34
N LEU A 56 3.13 1.84 2.40
CA LEU A 56 2.59 2.06 3.75
C LEU A 56 3.06 3.40 4.32
N GLY A 57 4.35 3.73 4.17
CA GLY A 57 4.90 5.02 4.61
C GLY A 57 4.29 6.22 3.88
N PHE A 58 3.94 6.07 2.60
CA PHE A 58 3.16 7.08 1.88
C PHE A 58 1.79 7.29 2.54
N ILE A 59 1.06 6.20 2.85
CA ILE A 59 -0.24 6.28 3.51
C ILE A 59 -0.10 6.92 4.90
N ASP A 60 0.91 6.55 5.69
CA ASP A 60 1.15 7.13 7.00
C ASP A 60 1.45 8.64 6.92
N GLY A 61 2.21 9.04 5.90
CA GLY A 61 2.47 10.44 5.58
C GLY A 61 1.23 11.27 5.27
N LEU A 62 0.14 10.67 4.76
CA LEU A 62 -1.13 11.38 4.52
C LEU A 62 -1.83 11.80 5.81
N TYR A 63 -1.56 11.12 6.93
CA TYR A 63 -2.15 11.41 8.24
C TYR A 63 -1.21 12.16 9.17
N GLY A 64 -0.01 12.53 8.70
CA GLY A 64 0.99 13.21 9.53
C GLY A 64 1.73 12.28 10.49
N ASP A 65 1.60 10.96 10.34
CA ASP A 65 2.37 9.99 11.09
C ASP A 65 3.75 9.87 10.42
N LYS A 66 4.79 10.41 11.06
CA LYS A 66 6.20 10.26 10.68
C LYS A 66 7.00 9.71 11.84
#